data_AF-A0A4R6N3C1-F1
#
_entry.id   AF-A0A4R6N3C1-F1
#
_cell.length_a   1.000
_cell.length_b   1.000
_cell.length_c   1.000
_cell.angle_alpha   90.00
_cell.angle_beta   90.00
_cell.angle_gamma   90.00
#
_symmetry.space_group_name_H-M   'P 1'
#
loop_
_entity.id
_entity.type
_entity.pdbx_description
1 polymer ?
#
loop_
_entity_poly.entity_id
_entity_poly.type
_entity_poly.pdbx_seq_one_letter_code
_entity_poly.pdbx_strand_id
1 'polypeptide(L)'
;MFRTLTLSLALLGASALPALAHPLSQTNEGARSRAEVLAELDAARRDGSLARMNREGGHAPEYEQRGSRTRDEVLAELDVARRSGDMARLNRESGLPLEPLPLGQSLSRAEVLAELEHARTDGSMRCSLGNRGSC
;
A
#
# COMPACT_ATOMS: atom_id res chain seq x y z
N MET A 1 31.59 -58.02 61.07
CA MET A 1 31.49 -56.59 61.39
C MET A 1 30.52 -55.93 60.42
N PHE A 2 29.82 -54.90 60.88
CA PHE A 2 28.50 -54.43 60.45
C PHE A 2 28.46 -53.51 59.20
N ARG A 3 27.35 -53.63 58.44
CA ARG A 3 26.44 -52.58 57.87
C ARG A 3 27.09 -51.42 57.07
N THR A 4 26.69 -51.14 55.82
CA THR A 4 25.52 -50.32 55.35
C THR A 4 25.69 -50.18 53.81
N LEU A 5 24.75 -50.41 52.90
CA LEU A 5 23.42 -49.82 52.58
C LEU A 5 23.49 -48.39 52.00
N THR A 6 22.66 -48.16 50.96
CA THR A 6 22.30 -46.94 50.17
C THR A 6 23.18 -46.69 48.94
N LEU A 7 22.74 -46.98 47.70
CA LEU A 7 21.60 -46.46 46.91
C LEU A 7 21.76 -44.98 46.54
N SER A 8 21.88 -44.73 45.23
CA SER A 8 21.36 -43.58 44.45
C SER A 8 22.40 -43.12 43.44
N LEU A 9 22.10 -42.65 42.25
CA LEU A 9 20.89 -42.51 41.45
C LEU A 9 21.42 -41.82 40.18
N ALA A 10 20.86 -42.18 39.03
CA ALA A 10 21.25 -41.67 37.72
C ALA A 10 21.37 -40.14 37.67
N LEU A 11 22.41 -39.64 37.00
CA LEU A 11 22.37 -38.33 36.38
C LEU A 11 22.71 -38.46 34.89
N LEU A 12 21.64 -38.68 34.10
CA LEU A 12 21.56 -38.30 32.70
C LEU A 12 21.88 -36.80 32.60
N GLY A 13 22.94 -36.46 31.86
CA GLY A 13 23.35 -35.09 31.60
C GLY A 13 23.63 -34.89 30.12
N ALA A 14 22.53 -34.71 29.36
CA ALA A 14 22.43 -34.01 28.08
C ALA A 14 23.69 -33.93 27.20
N SER A 15 23.81 -34.86 26.25
CA SER A 15 24.60 -34.61 25.04
C SER A 15 23.96 -33.43 24.27
N ALA A 16 24.52 -32.24 24.44
CA ALA A 16 24.20 -31.09 23.60
C ALA A 16 24.60 -31.45 22.16
N LEU A 17 23.60 -31.76 21.35
CA LEU A 17 23.75 -31.84 19.91
C LEU A 17 24.39 -30.51 19.45
N PRO A 18 25.49 -30.53 18.68
CA PRO A 18 25.98 -29.30 18.10
C PRO A 18 24.88 -28.80 17.17
N ALA A 19 24.32 -27.64 17.50
CA ALA A 19 23.52 -26.88 16.58
C ALA A 19 24.35 -26.76 15.30
N LEU A 20 23.78 -27.22 14.17
CA LEU A 20 24.28 -26.92 12.84
C LEU A 20 24.17 -25.41 12.64
N ALA A 21 25.13 -24.68 13.22
CA ALA A 21 25.49 -23.35 12.77
C ALA A 21 25.98 -23.53 11.35
N HIS A 22 25.06 -23.43 10.40
CA HIS A 22 25.42 -23.12 9.03
C HIS A 22 26.06 -21.73 9.12
N PRO A 23 27.39 -21.57 8.92
CA PRO A 23 27.87 -20.23 8.68
C PRO A 23 27.19 -19.79 7.39
N LEU A 24 26.26 -18.86 7.49
CA LEU A 24 25.95 -17.95 6.39
C LEU A 24 27.17 -17.06 6.18
N SER A 25 28.31 -17.67 5.87
CA SER A 25 29.41 -16.98 5.24
C SER A 25 28.94 -16.78 3.81
N GLN A 26 28.11 -15.76 3.61
CA GLN A 26 28.13 -15.06 2.34
C GLN A 26 29.55 -14.51 2.25
N THR A 27 30.42 -15.28 1.61
CA THR A 27 31.72 -14.80 1.19
C THR A 27 31.41 -13.65 0.26
N ASN A 28 31.51 -12.45 0.84
CA ASN A 28 31.48 -11.16 0.18
C ASN A 28 32.74 -11.05 -0.70
N GLU A 29 32.88 -11.97 -1.67
CA GLU A 29 33.88 -11.94 -2.71
C GLU A 29 33.56 -10.70 -3.57
N GLY A 30 34.00 -9.54 -3.09
CA GLY A 30 33.70 -8.23 -3.68
C GLY A 30 32.99 -7.22 -2.77
N ALA A 31 32.80 -7.45 -1.47
CA ALA A 31 32.31 -6.36 -0.61
C ALA A 31 33.36 -5.28 -0.45
N ARG A 32 33.07 -4.14 -1.08
CA ARG A 32 33.77 -2.89 -0.82
C ARG A 32 33.52 -2.47 0.61
N SER A 33 34.59 -2.06 1.29
CA SER A 33 34.47 -1.36 2.55
C SER A 33 33.63 -0.09 2.37
N ARG A 34 33.00 0.35 3.46
CA ARG A 34 32.24 1.60 3.45
C ARG A 34 33.07 2.80 2.94
N ALA A 35 34.35 2.83 3.27
CA ALA A 35 35.26 3.88 2.81
C ALA A 35 35.45 3.87 1.29
N GLU A 36 35.60 2.69 0.69
CA GLU A 36 35.73 2.54 -0.77
C GLU A 36 34.46 2.94 -1.50
N VAL A 37 33.29 2.55 -0.99
CA VAL A 37 31.99 2.96 -1.55
C VAL A 37 31.81 4.48 -1.53
N LEU A 38 32.21 5.12 -0.43
CA LEU A 38 32.14 6.59 -0.32
C LEU A 38 33.11 7.28 -1.29
N ALA A 39 34.32 6.76 -1.43
CA ALA A 39 35.32 7.30 -2.36
C ALA A 39 34.83 7.23 -3.82
N GLU A 40 34.22 6.11 -4.21
CA GLU A 40 33.64 5.92 -5.54
C GLU A 40 32.40 6.79 -5.76
N LEU A 41 31.53 6.91 -4.74
CA LEU A 41 30.36 7.78 -4.82
C LEU A 41 30.79 9.25 -5.03
N ASP A 42 31.82 9.71 -4.32
CA ASP A 42 32.35 11.05 -4.51
C ASP A 42 33.04 11.21 -5.87
N ALA A 43 33.73 10.19 -6.38
CA ALA A 43 34.27 10.20 -7.74
C ALA A 43 33.13 10.35 -8.77
N ALA A 44 32.06 9.56 -8.64
CA ALA A 44 30.89 9.58 -9.51
C ALA A 44 30.12 10.92 -9.47
N ARG A 45 30.16 11.61 -8.32
CA ARG A 45 29.63 12.98 -8.19
C ARG A 45 30.52 13.99 -8.91
N ARG A 46 31.85 13.89 -8.74
CA ARG A 46 32.82 14.81 -9.37
C ARG A 46 32.86 14.68 -10.89
N ASP A 47 32.82 13.47 -11.42
CA ASP A 47 32.84 13.20 -12.86
C ASP A 47 31.45 13.31 -13.55
N GLY A 48 30.42 13.61 -12.75
CA GLY A 48 29.05 13.79 -13.19
C GLY A 48 28.35 12.52 -13.69
N SER A 49 28.95 11.32 -13.54
CA SER A 49 28.32 10.05 -13.92
C SER A 49 27.04 9.79 -13.13
N LEU A 50 27.03 10.12 -11.84
CA LEU A 50 25.84 10.02 -11.00
C LEU A 50 24.73 10.95 -11.49
N ALA A 51 25.08 12.17 -11.91
CA ALA A 51 24.13 13.10 -12.50
C ALA A 51 23.62 12.59 -13.87
N ARG A 52 24.49 12.01 -14.71
CA ARG A 52 24.08 11.41 -15.99
C ARG A 52 23.08 10.27 -15.80
N MET A 53 23.31 9.41 -14.80
CA MET A 53 22.39 8.32 -14.45
C MET A 53 21.06 8.82 -13.89
N ASN A 54 21.06 9.98 -13.22
CA ASN A 54 19.87 10.55 -12.57
C ASN A 54 19.07 11.50 -13.49
N ARG A 55 19.61 11.91 -14.63
CA ARG A 55 18.86 12.76 -15.57
C ARG A 55 17.63 12.04 -16.12
N GLU A 56 16.53 12.78 -16.15
CA GLU A 56 15.19 12.40 -16.60
C GLU A 56 15.26 11.63 -17.92
N GLY A 57 14.97 10.33 -17.85
CA GLY A 57 15.24 9.35 -18.90
C GLY A 57 15.50 7.96 -18.32
N GLY A 58 15.83 7.89 -17.03
CA GLY A 58 15.85 6.65 -16.25
C GLY A 58 14.45 6.07 -16.02
N HIS A 59 14.08 5.07 -16.82
CA HIS A 59 13.05 4.05 -16.53
C HIS A 59 11.61 4.48 -16.27
N ALA A 60 11.11 5.56 -16.89
CA ALA A 60 9.67 5.70 -17.10
C ALA A 60 9.36 5.24 -18.53
N PRO A 61 8.37 4.34 -18.76
CA PRO A 61 7.90 4.12 -20.11
C PRO A 61 7.46 5.47 -20.68
N GLU A 62 7.85 5.75 -21.93
CA GLU A 62 7.33 6.87 -22.69
C GLU A 62 5.81 6.66 -22.82
N TYR A 63 5.03 7.22 -21.89
CA TYR A 63 3.60 7.33 -22.13
C TYR A 63 3.45 8.37 -23.22
N GLU A 64 2.98 7.95 -24.39
CA GLU A 64 2.43 8.88 -25.35
C GLU A 64 1.42 9.74 -24.59
N GLN A 65 1.67 11.05 -24.50
CA GLN A 65 0.68 11.99 -24.02
C GLN A 65 -0.43 12.04 -25.06
N ARG A 66 -1.31 11.05 -25.04
CA ARG A 66 -2.58 11.11 -25.75
C ARG A 66 -3.31 12.33 -25.17
N GLY A 67 -3.62 13.29 -26.04
CA GLY A 67 -4.25 14.55 -25.64
C GLY A 67 -5.46 14.32 -24.73
N SER A 68 -5.63 15.19 -23.75
CA SER A 68 -6.79 15.13 -22.85
C SER A 68 -8.06 15.50 -23.61
N ARG A 69 -9.16 14.80 -23.30
CA ARG A 69 -10.49 15.18 -23.75
C ARG A 69 -10.99 16.37 -22.92
N THR A 70 -11.72 17.26 -23.57
CA THR A 70 -12.45 18.31 -22.88
C THR A 70 -13.59 17.71 -22.06
N ARG A 71 -14.06 18.47 -21.07
CA ARG A 71 -15.19 18.03 -20.22
C ARG A 71 -16.43 17.72 -21.05
N ASP A 72 -16.72 18.53 -22.07
CA ASP A 72 -17.91 18.38 -22.89
C ASP A 72 -17.85 17.13 -23.76
N GLU A 73 -16.67 16.80 -24.30
CA GLU A 73 -16.44 15.57 -25.05
C GLU A 73 -16.65 14.33 -24.17
N VAL A 74 -16.14 14.34 -22.93
CA VAL A 74 -16.33 13.24 -21.97
C VAL A 74 -17.81 13.08 -21.61
N LEU A 75 -18.54 14.17 -21.43
CA LEU A 75 -19.97 14.12 -21.12
C LEU A 75 -20.79 13.58 -22.29
N ALA A 76 -20.46 13.97 -23.53
CA ALA A 76 -21.11 13.47 -24.73
C ALA A 76 -20.88 11.95 -24.91
N GLU A 77 -19.66 11.48 -24.72
CA GLU A 77 -19.33 10.06 -24.78
C GLU A 77 -20.01 9.26 -23.67
N LEU A 78 -20.05 9.80 -22.44
CA LEU A 78 -20.74 9.17 -21.33
C LEU A 78 -22.25 9.02 -21.58
N ASP A 79 -22.88 10.03 -22.19
CA ASP A 79 -24.30 9.95 -22.58
C ASP A 79 -24.54 8.89 -23.64
N VAL A 80 -23.67 8.80 -24.65
CA VAL A 80 -23.72 7.72 -25.66
C VAL A 80 -23.59 6.35 -24.99
N ALA A 81 -22.60 6.15 -24.11
CA ALA A 81 -22.37 4.89 -23.41
C ALA A 81 -23.53 4.48 -22.49
N ARG A 82 -24.27 5.45 -21.95
CA ARG A 82 -25.50 5.20 -21.18
C ARG A 82 -26.64 4.74 -22.08
N ARG A 83 -26.84 5.42 -23.22
CA ARG A 83 -27.92 5.09 -24.18
C ARG A 83 -27.68 3.77 -24.91
N SER A 84 -26.43 3.44 -25.22
CA SER A 84 -26.05 2.15 -25.81
C SER A 84 -26.14 0.99 -24.82
N GLY A 85 -26.25 1.28 -23.51
CA GLY A 85 -26.26 0.27 -22.46
C GLY A 85 -24.88 -0.28 -22.11
N ASP A 86 -23.79 0.28 -22.67
CA ASP A 86 -22.42 -0.14 -22.38
C ASP A 86 -22.09 -0.03 -20.89
N MET A 87 -22.56 1.04 -20.23
CA MET A 87 -22.38 1.21 -18.79
C MET A 87 -23.10 0.12 -17.98
N ALA A 88 -24.30 -0.29 -18.40
CA ALA A 88 -25.04 -1.34 -17.73
C ALA A 88 -24.40 -2.72 -17.94
N ARG A 89 -23.83 -2.95 -19.13
CA ARG A 89 -23.06 -4.16 -19.45
C ARG A 89 -21.79 -4.25 -18.60
N LEU A 90 -20.97 -3.20 -18.58
CA LEU A 90 -19.74 -3.17 -17.79
C LEU A 90 -20.01 -3.37 -16.29
N ASN A 91 -21.06 -2.75 -15.75
CA ASN A 91 -21.43 -2.93 -14.35
C ASN A 91 -21.93 -4.35 -14.03
N ARG A 92 -22.52 -5.05 -15.00
CA ARG A 92 -22.92 -6.46 -14.83
C ARG A 92 -21.70 -7.38 -14.91
N GLU A 93 -20.77 -7.06 -15.80
CA GLU A 93 -19.53 -7.81 -16.02
C GLU A 93 -18.49 -7.57 -14.92
N SER A 94 -18.58 -6.47 -14.15
CA SER A 94 -17.64 -6.15 -13.07
C SER A 94 -17.74 -7.09 -11.84
N GLY A 95 -18.64 -8.08 -11.86
CA GLY A 95 -18.78 -9.09 -10.80
C GLY A 95 -19.31 -8.56 -9.47
N LEU A 96 -19.71 -7.28 -9.42
CA LEU A 96 -20.34 -6.67 -8.26
C LEU A 96 -21.85 -6.87 -8.39
N PRO A 97 -22.52 -7.59 -7.47
CA PRO A 97 -23.96 -7.74 -7.49
C PRO A 97 -24.60 -6.35 -7.35
N LEU A 98 -25.27 -5.88 -8.41
CA LEU A 98 -26.24 -4.78 -8.31
C LEU A 98 -27.55 -5.34 -7.77
N GLU A 99 -27.52 -5.96 -6.60
CA GLU A 99 -28.75 -6.25 -5.85
C GLU A 99 -29.42 -4.90 -5.54
N PRO A 100 -30.70 -4.69 -5.89
CA PRO A 100 -31.43 -3.54 -5.42
C PRO A 100 -31.39 -3.55 -3.89
N LEU A 101 -30.67 -2.58 -3.30
CA LEU A 101 -30.70 -2.38 -1.86
C LEU A 101 -32.18 -2.29 -1.44
N PRO A 102 -32.61 -2.97 -0.37
CA PRO A 102 -33.99 -2.87 0.09
C PRO A 102 -34.29 -1.41 0.46
N LEU A 103 -35.00 -0.70 -0.43
CA LEU A 103 -35.29 0.74 -0.35
C LEU A 103 -36.32 1.11 0.73
N GLY A 104 -36.60 0.21 1.68
CA GLY A 104 -37.67 0.37 2.67
C GLY A 104 -37.48 1.54 3.63
N GLN A 105 -36.30 2.16 3.65
CA GLN A 105 -35.96 3.31 4.49
C GLN A 105 -35.02 4.30 3.79
N SER A 106 -34.93 4.28 2.45
CA SER A 106 -34.07 5.24 1.75
C SER A 106 -34.76 6.59 1.66
N LEU A 107 -34.14 7.62 2.24
CA LEU A 107 -34.56 9.00 2.03
C LEU A 107 -34.54 9.34 0.54
N SER A 108 -35.54 10.09 0.09
CA SER A 108 -35.50 10.70 -1.23
C SER A 108 -34.32 11.68 -1.31
N ARG A 109 -33.84 11.90 -2.53
CA ARG A 109 -32.77 12.89 -2.77
C ARG A 109 -33.13 14.28 -2.22
N ALA A 110 -34.40 14.66 -2.28
CA ALA A 110 -34.87 15.95 -1.77
C ALA A 110 -34.75 16.04 -0.25
N GLU A 111 -35.12 14.97 0.45
CA GLU A 111 -34.99 14.89 1.92
C GLU A 111 -33.53 14.93 2.36
N VAL A 112 -32.65 14.17 1.69
CA VAL A 112 -31.20 14.20 1.98
C VAL A 112 -30.62 15.59 1.78
N LEU A 113 -31.06 16.31 0.72
CA LEU A 113 -30.60 17.68 0.48
C LEU A 113 -31.13 18.67 1.51
N ALA A 114 -32.37 18.49 1.97
CA ALA A 114 -32.95 19.30 3.04
C ALA A 114 -32.22 19.08 4.37
N GLU A 115 -31.91 17.82 4.71
CA GLU A 115 -31.14 17.46 5.90
C GLU A 115 -29.71 18.02 5.82
N LEU A 116 -29.05 17.91 4.66
CA LEU A 116 -27.71 18.45 4.44
C LEU A 116 -27.68 19.98 4.60
N GLU A 117 -28.69 20.67 4.10
CA GLU A 117 -28.79 22.12 4.23
C GLU A 117 -29.04 22.53 5.68
N HIS A 118 -29.94 21.83 6.38
CA HIS A 118 -30.13 22.01 7.82
C HIS A 118 -28.81 21.87 8.57
N ALA A 119 -28.08 20.78 8.33
CA ALA A 119 -26.80 20.48 8.98
C ALA A 119 -25.67 21.48 8.64
N ARG A 120 -25.78 22.20 7.52
CA ARG A 120 -24.88 23.31 7.18
C ARG A 120 -25.25 24.57 7.95
N THR A 121 -26.53 24.89 8.02
CA THR A 121 -27.03 26.09 8.69
C THR A 121 -26.90 26.03 10.20
N ASP A 122 -27.09 24.86 10.81
CA ASP A 122 -26.96 24.64 12.25
C ASP A 122 -25.50 24.44 12.72
N GLY A 123 -24.55 24.37 11.78
CA GLY A 123 -23.12 24.20 12.05
C GLY A 123 -22.68 22.76 12.36
N SER A 124 -23.58 21.78 12.37
CA SER A 124 -23.33 20.36 12.65
C SER A 124 -22.34 19.74 11.65
N MET A 125 -22.42 20.11 10.35
CA MET A 125 -21.49 19.69 9.30
C MET A 125 -20.04 20.15 9.56
N ARG A 126 -19.84 21.26 10.26
CA ARG A 126 -18.51 21.79 10.57
C ARG A 126 -17.84 20.98 11.68
N CYS A 127 -18.62 20.42 12.60
CA CYS A 127 -18.15 19.58 13.70
C CYS A 127 -17.70 18.19 13.24
N SER A 128 -18.39 17.60 12.24
CA SER A 128 -18.11 16.24 11.78
C SER A 128 -16.92 16.13 10.83
N LEU A 129 -16.59 17.20 10.10
CA LEU A 129 -15.49 17.22 9.12
C LEU A 129 -14.20 17.89 9.65
N GLY A 130 -14.27 18.55 10.81
CA GLY A 130 -13.15 19.23 11.44
C GLY A 130 -12.41 18.31 12.42
N ASN A 131 -11.35 17.64 11.98
CA ASN A 131 -10.38 17.05 12.90
C ASN A 131 -9.53 18.16 13.54
N ARG A 132 -10.10 18.83 14.57
CA ARG A 132 -9.47 19.54 15.68
C ARG A 132 -10.50 20.40 16.44
N GLY A 133 -11.06 19.83 17.51
CA GLY A 133 -11.25 20.49 18.80
C GLY A 133 -11.89 21.88 18.91
N SER A 134 -12.90 22.22 18.11
CA SER A 134 -13.82 23.34 18.42
C SER A 134 -15.18 23.13 17.77
N CYS A 135 -15.83 22.07 18.23
CA CYS A 135 -17.16 22.15 18.81
C CYS A 135 -16.98 21.74 20.29
#